data_AF-A0A1G1T0M4-F1
#
_entry.id   AF-A0A1G1T0M4-F1
#
_cell.length_a   1.000
_cell.length_b   1.000
_cell.length_c   1.000
_cell.angle_alpha   90.00
_cell.angle_beta   90.00
_cell.angle_gamma   90.00
#
_symmetry.space_group_name_H-M   'P 1'
#
loop_
_entity.id
_entity.type
_entity.pdbx_description
1 polymer ?
#
loop_
_entity_poly.entity_id
_entity_poly.type
_entity_poly.pdbx_seq_one_letter_code
_entity_poly.pdbx_strand_id
1 'polypeptide(L)'
;MKYIASAIFILFFGFLLLTRSGKSKAEFNRISGPVTYFQKHLPGNIDRHDADSAMRYLRISGFPKTFSFFVGKEWGDFKPDFEQLDKIKLGDTLTVYFADELDFQAHKADEINTDAQFVDHGSTPYFIRGSKDRLGAYFFLGVGSILLITLIILLKRGIIH
;
A
#
# COMPACT_ATOMS: atom_id res chain seq x y z
N MET A 1 33.62 -14.69 -3.35
CA MET A 1 32.67 -14.76 -2.19
C MET A 1 31.74 -13.55 -1.96
N LYS A 2 32.23 -12.29 -1.90
CA LYS A 2 31.42 -11.11 -1.54
C LYS A 2 30.17 -10.90 -2.42
N TYR A 3 30.27 -11.15 -3.73
CA TYR A 3 29.18 -10.99 -4.69
C TYR A 3 28.01 -11.96 -4.48
N ILE A 4 28.30 -13.19 -4.04
CA ILE A 4 27.27 -14.19 -3.73
C ILE A 4 26.51 -13.77 -2.48
N ALA A 5 27.22 -13.26 -1.47
CA ALA A 5 26.58 -12.71 -0.27
C ALA A 5 25.66 -11.53 -0.60
N SER A 6 26.06 -10.64 -1.52
CA SER A 6 25.20 -9.55 -2.00
C SER A 6 23.93 -10.06 -2.71
N ALA A 7 24.05 -11.07 -3.56
CA ALA A 7 22.89 -11.67 -4.23
C ALA A 7 21.93 -12.34 -3.23
N ILE A 8 22.46 -13.03 -2.22
CA ILE A 8 21.66 -13.61 -1.13
C ILE A 8 20.97 -12.51 -0.32
N PHE A 9 21.66 -11.42 -0.03
CA PHE A 9 21.05 -10.28 0.67
C PHE A 9 19.90 -9.66 -0.13
N ILE A 10 20.04 -9.51 -1.45
CA ILE A 10 18.97 -9.02 -2.33
C ILE A 10 17.75 -9.96 -2.28
N LEU A 11 17.97 -11.27 -2.35
CA LEU A 11 16.92 -12.27 -2.24
C LEU A 11 16.23 -12.22 -0.87
N PHE A 12 17.00 -12.09 0.20
CA PHE A 12 16.49 -11.94 1.56
C PHE A 12 15.63 -10.68 1.70
N PHE A 13 16.09 -9.55 1.16
CA PHE A 13 15.32 -8.31 1.16
C PHE A 13 14.01 -8.44 0.37
N GLY A 14 14.04 -9.08 -0.80
CA GLY A 14 12.84 -9.39 -1.58
C GLY A 14 11.84 -10.27 -0.80
N PHE A 15 12.35 -11.27 -0.06
CA PHE A 15 11.52 -12.11 0.81
C PHE A 15 10.88 -11.32 1.95
N LEU A 16 11.62 -10.42 2.61
CA LEU A 16 11.09 -9.55 3.66
C LEU A 16 9.97 -8.62 3.15
N LEU A 17 10.10 -8.10 1.94
CA LEU A 17 9.03 -7.30 1.34
C LEU A 17 7.79 -8.14 1.03
N LEU A 18 7.99 -9.39 0.62
CA LEU A 18 6.87 -10.30 0.31
C LEU A 18 6.06 -10.61 1.57
N THR A 19 6.72 -10.93 2.68
CA THR A 19 6.03 -11.20 3.96
C THR A 19 5.29 -9.95 4.46
N ARG A 20 5.89 -8.77 4.34
CA ARG A 20 5.24 -7.49 4.68
C ARG A 20 4.02 -7.20 3.80
N SER A 21 4.05 -7.59 2.52
CA SER A 21 2.94 -7.39 1.58
C SER A 21 1.76 -8.35 1.78
N GLY A 22 1.96 -9.46 2.50
CA GLY A 22 0.99 -10.54 2.66
C GLY A 22 0.06 -10.41 3.85
N LYS A 23 0.10 -9.28 4.58
CA LYS A 23 -0.71 -9.09 5.79
C LYS A 23 -2.21 -9.22 5.51
N SER A 24 -2.87 -10.01 6.35
CA SER A 24 -4.31 -10.21 6.31
C SER A 24 -5.06 -9.04 6.95
N LYS A 25 -6.35 -8.87 6.61
CA LYS A 25 -7.22 -7.84 7.22
C LYS A 25 -7.24 -7.88 8.74
N ALA A 26 -7.07 -9.06 9.33
CA ALA A 26 -7.09 -9.26 10.78
C ALA A 26 -5.88 -8.64 11.51
N GLU A 27 -4.83 -8.31 10.78
CA GLU A 27 -3.61 -7.69 11.33
C GLU A 27 -3.66 -6.16 11.33
N PHE A 28 -4.76 -5.57 10.86
CA PHE A 28 -4.94 -4.13 10.77
C PHE A 28 -5.95 -3.64 11.81
N ASN A 29 -5.79 -2.39 12.22
CA ASN A 29 -6.84 -1.69 12.95
C ASN A 29 -8.04 -1.51 12.03
N ARG A 30 -9.22 -1.47 12.64
CA ARG A 30 -10.46 -1.23 11.90
C ARG A 30 -11.35 -0.25 12.63
N ILE A 31 -12.03 0.58 11.84
CA ILE A 31 -13.13 1.42 12.31
C ILE A 31 -14.34 1.16 11.43
N SER A 32 -15.51 1.05 12.05
CA SER A 32 -16.77 0.89 11.35
C SER A 32 -17.73 1.99 11.75
N GLY A 33 -18.35 2.63 10.78
CA GLY A 33 -19.31 3.69 11.04
C GLY A 33 -19.91 4.27 9.76
N PRO A 34 -20.92 5.13 9.90
CA PRO A 34 -21.54 5.79 8.75
C PRO A 34 -20.57 6.75 8.08
N VAL A 35 -20.59 6.79 6.75
CA VAL A 35 -19.84 7.73 5.94
C VAL A 35 -20.41 9.13 6.10
N THR A 36 -19.59 10.06 6.60
CA THR A 36 -19.97 11.47 6.78
C THR A 36 -19.43 12.37 5.67
N TYR A 37 -18.40 11.91 4.95
CA TYR A 37 -17.83 12.62 3.81
C TYR A 37 -17.23 11.62 2.82
N PHE A 38 -17.49 11.81 1.54
CA PHE A 38 -16.83 11.07 0.47
C PHE A 38 -16.72 11.91 -0.81
N GLN A 39 -15.54 12.44 -1.10
CA GLN A 39 -15.30 13.26 -2.30
C GLN A 39 -13.87 13.12 -2.84
N LYS A 40 -13.62 13.75 -4.00
CA LYS A 40 -12.30 13.84 -4.64
C LYS A 40 -11.40 14.91 -4.03
N HIS A 41 -11.96 15.79 -3.21
CA HIS A 41 -11.24 16.92 -2.63
C HIS A 41 -11.23 16.77 -1.12
N LEU A 42 -10.32 17.50 -0.47
CA LEU A 42 -10.30 17.56 0.99
C LEU A 42 -11.50 18.37 1.51
N PRO A 43 -12.01 18.03 2.70
CA PRO A 43 -12.99 18.87 3.37
C PRO A 43 -12.45 20.30 3.49
N GLY A 44 -13.24 21.29 3.07
CA GLY A 44 -12.87 22.71 3.17
C GLY A 44 -12.13 23.31 1.98
N ASN A 45 -12.10 22.66 0.80
CA ASN A 45 -11.44 23.17 -0.42
C ASN A 45 -9.97 23.57 -0.19
N ILE A 46 -9.25 22.80 0.63
CA ILE A 46 -7.81 22.94 0.72
C ILE A 46 -7.23 22.37 -0.58
N ASP A 47 -6.92 23.25 -1.52
CA ASP A 47 -6.16 22.94 -2.73
C ASP A 47 -4.74 22.54 -2.31
N ARG A 48 -4.55 21.26 -1.97
CA ARG A 48 -3.21 20.68 -2.10
C ARG A 48 -2.94 20.59 -3.59
N HIS A 49 -1.77 21.05 -4.02
CA HIS A 49 -1.29 20.91 -5.41
C HIS A 49 -1.31 19.44 -5.89
N ASP A 50 -1.39 18.51 -4.95
CA ASP A 50 -1.49 17.06 -5.11
C ASP A 50 -2.93 16.50 -5.01
N ALA A 51 -3.95 17.36 -5.08
CA ALA A 51 -5.36 16.97 -5.25
C ALA A 51 -5.57 16.43 -6.68
N ASP A 52 -4.77 15.43 -7.00
CA ASP A 52 -4.83 14.69 -8.24
C ASP A 52 -6.22 14.07 -8.36
N SER A 53 -6.74 14.03 -9.57
CA SER A 53 -7.98 13.33 -9.93
C SER A 53 -8.00 11.87 -9.45
N ALA A 54 -6.82 11.32 -9.17
CA ALA A 54 -6.55 10.02 -8.61
C ALA A 54 -6.79 9.87 -7.10
N MET A 55 -7.02 10.94 -6.32
CA MET A 55 -7.26 10.83 -4.88
C MET A 55 -8.76 10.77 -4.53
N ARG A 56 -9.11 10.01 -3.49
CA ARG A 56 -10.44 9.99 -2.86
C ARG A 56 -10.28 10.17 -1.36
N TYR A 57 -11.20 10.90 -0.75
CA TYR A 57 -11.21 11.19 0.68
C TYR A 57 -12.49 10.68 1.31
N LEU A 58 -12.38 9.91 2.38
CA LEU A 58 -13.49 9.30 3.12
C LEU A 58 -13.41 9.67 4.59
N ARG A 59 -14.51 10.13 5.17
CA ARG A 59 -14.64 10.30 6.62
C ARG A 59 -15.69 9.34 7.16
N ILE A 60 -15.31 8.63 8.21
CA ILE A 60 -16.18 7.73 8.97
C ILE A 60 -16.53 8.41 10.28
N SER A 61 -17.81 8.39 10.65
CA SER A 61 -18.25 8.90 11.95
C SER A 61 -17.55 8.16 13.10
N GLY A 62 -17.08 8.91 14.10
CA GLY A 62 -16.33 8.37 15.23
C GLY A 62 -14.83 8.19 15.01
N PHE A 63 -14.30 8.49 13.81
CA PHE A 63 -12.87 8.57 13.56
C PHE A 63 -12.40 10.03 13.39
N PRO A 64 -11.30 10.45 14.05
CA PRO A 64 -10.90 11.86 14.04
C PRO A 64 -10.30 12.33 12.71
N LYS A 65 -9.73 11.42 11.89
CA LYS A 65 -9.04 11.75 10.64
C LYS A 65 -9.87 11.38 9.40
N THR A 66 -9.56 12.00 8.27
CA THR A 66 -10.10 11.68 6.95
C THR A 66 -9.17 10.66 6.27
N PHE A 67 -9.68 9.53 5.84
CA PHE A 67 -8.87 8.58 5.07
C PHE A 67 -8.67 9.09 3.65
N SER A 68 -7.44 8.99 3.13
CA SER A 68 -7.17 9.21 1.71
C SER A 68 -6.84 7.89 1.01
N PHE A 69 -7.34 7.76 -0.23
CA PHE A 69 -7.14 6.61 -1.08
C PHE A 69 -6.61 7.09 -2.42
N PHE A 70 -5.54 6.46 -2.88
CA PHE A 70 -5.06 6.62 -4.24
C PHE A 70 -5.76 5.59 -5.14
N VAL A 71 -6.41 6.09 -6.19
CA VAL A 71 -7.14 5.33 -7.21
C VAL A 71 -6.65 5.67 -8.63
N GLY A 72 -5.39 6.10 -8.75
CA GLY A 72 -4.75 6.35 -10.04
C GLY A 72 -4.77 5.12 -10.94
N LYS A 73 -4.95 5.36 -12.23
CA LYS A 73 -5.09 4.33 -13.27
C LYS A 73 -4.11 4.53 -14.42
N GLU A 74 -3.18 5.48 -14.30
CA GLU A 74 -2.20 5.77 -15.35
C GLU A 74 -1.08 4.72 -15.39
N TRP A 75 -0.35 4.68 -16.50
CA TRP A 75 0.74 3.74 -16.66
C TRP A 75 1.93 4.13 -15.76
N GLY A 76 2.30 3.24 -14.85
CA GLY A 76 3.30 3.51 -13.80
C GLY A 76 2.68 3.76 -12.42
N ASP A 77 1.36 3.95 -12.34
CA ASP A 77 0.67 4.09 -11.06
C ASP A 77 0.63 2.78 -10.28
N PHE A 78 0.80 2.90 -8.97
CA PHE A 78 0.50 1.82 -8.03
C PHE A 78 -1.00 1.77 -7.78
N LYS A 79 -1.73 1.31 -8.80
CA LYS A 79 -3.18 1.16 -8.75
C LYS A 79 -3.62 0.20 -7.62
N PRO A 80 -4.83 0.37 -7.08
CA PRO A 80 -5.40 -0.60 -6.16
C PRO A 80 -5.54 -1.99 -6.80
N ASP A 81 -5.43 -3.04 -5.98
CA ASP A 81 -5.71 -4.42 -6.39
C ASP A 81 -7.21 -4.59 -6.71
N PHE A 82 -8.08 -3.81 -6.04
CA PHE A 82 -9.52 -3.77 -6.28
C PHE A 82 -10.13 -2.44 -5.85
N GLU A 83 -11.11 -1.92 -6.60
CA GLU A 83 -11.74 -0.62 -6.35
C GLU A 83 -13.17 -0.56 -6.89
N GLN A 84 -14.12 -0.18 -6.03
CA GLN A 84 -15.52 0.14 -6.37
C GLN A 84 -16.01 1.31 -5.50
N LEU A 85 -15.17 2.32 -5.29
CA LEU A 85 -15.46 3.43 -4.39
C LEU A 85 -16.61 4.30 -4.91
N ASP A 86 -16.88 4.30 -6.22
CA ASP A 86 -18.03 5.00 -6.83
C ASP A 86 -19.40 4.49 -6.32
N LYS A 87 -19.45 3.33 -5.64
CA LYS A 87 -20.66 2.79 -5.03
C LYS A 87 -20.95 3.33 -3.63
N ILE A 88 -20.01 4.04 -3.03
CA ILE A 88 -20.15 4.58 -1.66
C ILE A 88 -21.14 5.74 -1.66
N LYS A 89 -22.09 5.71 -0.73
CA LYS A 89 -23.01 6.80 -0.47
C LYS A 89 -22.82 7.34 0.94
N LEU A 90 -23.17 8.61 1.12
CA LEU A 90 -23.23 9.21 2.45
C LEU A 90 -24.27 8.46 3.30
N GLY A 91 -23.91 8.19 4.56
CA GLY A 91 -24.73 7.40 5.48
C GLY A 91 -24.50 5.89 5.42
N ASP A 92 -23.85 5.35 4.37
CA ASP A 92 -23.49 3.93 4.32
C ASP A 92 -22.56 3.57 5.49
N THR A 93 -22.73 2.39 6.08
CA THR A 93 -21.82 1.93 7.14
C THR A 93 -20.67 1.15 6.54
N LEU A 94 -19.48 1.76 6.51
CA LEU A 94 -18.26 1.13 5.99
C LEU A 94 -17.32 0.74 7.12
N THR A 95 -16.59 -0.36 6.92
CA THR A 95 -15.44 -0.73 7.73
C THR A 95 -14.16 -0.39 6.98
N VAL A 96 -13.34 0.50 7.54
CA VAL A 96 -12.03 0.84 7.00
C VAL A 96 -10.97 0.15 7.84
N TYR A 97 -10.05 -0.54 7.17
CA TYR A 97 -8.89 -1.19 7.77
C TYR A 97 -7.65 -0.36 7.47
N PHE A 98 -6.87 -0.01 8.48
CA PHE A 98 -5.71 0.86 8.33
C PHE A 98 -4.53 0.36 9.18
N ALA A 99 -3.31 0.64 8.73
CA ALA A 99 -2.10 0.35 9.49
C ALA A 99 -1.95 1.35 10.65
N ASP A 100 -1.31 0.93 11.74
CA ASP A 100 -0.87 1.86 12.78
C ASP A 100 0.00 2.95 12.15
N GLU A 101 -0.28 4.21 12.49
CA GLU A 101 0.66 5.28 12.23
C GLU A 101 1.92 4.95 13.06
N LEU A 102 3.03 4.62 12.38
CA LEU A 102 4.33 4.60 13.05
C LEU A 102 4.49 5.95 13.76
N ASP A 103 4.81 5.96 15.06
CA ASP A 103 4.87 7.17 15.92
C ASP A 103 5.60 8.37 15.29
N PHE A 104 6.55 8.13 14.39
CA PHE A 104 7.23 9.17 13.61
C PHE A 104 6.31 10.01 12.69
N GLN A 105 5.09 9.54 12.38
CA GLN A 105 4.07 10.29 11.64
C GLN A 105 2.99 10.90 12.54
N ALA A 106 2.91 10.51 13.82
CA ALA A 106 1.90 10.99 14.76
C ALA A 106 1.98 12.50 15.04
N HIS A 107 3.14 13.12 14.74
CA HIS A 107 3.37 14.55 14.89
C HIS A 107 3.05 15.40 13.66
N LYS A 108 2.67 14.79 12.52
CA LYS A 108 2.14 15.56 11.42
C LYS A 108 0.70 15.93 11.75
N ALA A 109 0.43 17.24 11.83
CA ALA A 109 -0.88 17.85 12.00
C ALA A 109 -1.86 17.57 10.83
N ASP A 110 -1.72 16.42 10.17
CA ASP A 110 -2.52 16.05 9.03
C ASP A 110 -3.83 15.46 9.56
N GLU A 111 -4.93 16.17 9.30
CA GLU A 111 -6.31 15.68 9.39
C GLU A 111 -6.59 14.48 8.45
N ILE A 112 -5.54 13.90 7.85
CA ILE A 112 -5.60 12.87 6.82
C ILE A 112 -4.83 11.63 7.30
N ASN A 113 -5.46 10.48 7.23
CA ASN A 113 -4.82 9.19 7.37
C ASN A 113 -4.60 8.57 5.97
N THR A 114 -3.35 8.30 5.61
CA THR A 114 -2.96 7.73 4.30
C THR A 114 -2.71 6.21 4.36
N ASP A 115 -2.99 5.61 5.52
CA ASP A 115 -2.62 4.24 5.85
C ASP A 115 -3.77 3.25 5.70
N ALA A 116 -4.89 3.68 5.13
CA ALA A 116 -5.99 2.79 4.76
C ALA A 116 -5.50 1.72 3.77
N GLN A 117 -5.80 0.47 4.10
CA GLN A 117 -5.41 -0.72 3.33
C GLN A 117 -6.62 -1.39 2.69
N PHE A 118 -7.76 -1.43 3.38
CA PHE A 118 -9.00 -2.03 2.89
C PHE A 118 -10.21 -1.19 3.26
N VAL A 119 -11.26 -1.25 2.44
CA VAL A 119 -12.58 -0.72 2.76
C VAL A 119 -13.62 -1.78 2.42
N ASP A 120 -14.48 -2.10 3.37
CA ASP A 120 -15.57 -3.06 3.20
C ASP A 120 -16.92 -2.41 3.51
N HIS A 121 -17.95 -2.83 2.78
CA HIS A 121 -19.35 -2.58 3.10
C HIS A 121 -19.97 -3.91 3.55
N GLY A 122 -20.12 -4.09 4.87
CA GLY A 122 -20.46 -5.39 5.45
C GLY A 122 -19.39 -6.44 5.14
N SER A 123 -19.75 -7.49 4.41
CA SER A 123 -18.82 -8.55 3.95
C SER A 123 -18.24 -8.31 2.56
N THR A 124 -18.65 -7.25 1.87
CA THR A 124 -18.26 -6.99 0.48
C THR A 124 -17.07 -6.01 0.43
N PRO A 125 -15.94 -6.37 -0.22
CA PRO A 125 -14.83 -5.45 -0.39
C PRO A 125 -15.21 -4.36 -1.38
N TYR A 126 -14.90 -3.11 -1.03
CA TYR A 126 -15.08 -1.92 -1.86
C TYR A 126 -13.73 -1.33 -2.28
N PHE A 127 -12.67 -1.59 -1.51
CA PHE A 127 -11.32 -1.17 -1.85
C PHE A 127 -10.28 -2.11 -1.26
N ILE A 128 -9.26 -2.42 -2.05
CA ILE A 128 -8.07 -3.16 -1.64
C ILE A 128 -6.85 -2.40 -2.18
N ARG A 129 -6.03 -1.88 -1.27
CA ARG A 129 -4.81 -1.15 -1.63
C ARG A 129 -3.84 -2.08 -2.36
N GLY A 130 -3.27 -1.57 -3.46
CA GLY A 130 -2.18 -2.23 -4.15
C GLY A 130 -0.90 -2.20 -3.31
N SER A 131 -0.15 -3.30 -3.29
CA SER A 131 1.07 -3.39 -2.49
C SER A 131 2.31 -3.05 -3.32
N LYS A 132 2.90 -1.87 -3.08
CA LYS A 132 4.22 -1.51 -3.64
C LYS A 132 5.30 -2.49 -3.17
N ASP A 133 5.17 -2.95 -1.93
CA ASP A 133 6.08 -3.94 -1.34
C ASP A 133 6.01 -5.27 -2.09
N ARG A 134 4.82 -5.70 -2.55
CA ARG A 134 4.68 -6.91 -3.39
C ARG A 134 5.39 -6.76 -4.73
N LEU A 135 5.23 -5.62 -5.40
CA LEU A 135 5.92 -5.36 -6.67
C LEU A 135 7.44 -5.34 -6.48
N GLY A 136 7.90 -4.62 -5.45
CA GLY A 136 9.31 -4.57 -5.07
C GLY A 136 9.86 -5.95 -4.74
N ALA A 137 9.10 -6.77 -3.99
CA ALA A 137 9.48 -8.14 -3.67
C ALA A 137 9.74 -8.96 -4.93
N TYR A 138 8.82 -8.95 -5.90
CA TYR A 138 9.02 -9.69 -7.15
C TYR A 138 10.22 -9.16 -7.95
N PHE A 139 10.44 -7.85 -7.97
CA PHE A 139 11.61 -7.27 -8.62
C PHE A 139 12.92 -7.76 -7.98
N PHE A 140 13.06 -7.64 -6.66
CA PHE A 140 14.28 -8.06 -5.96
C PHE A 140 14.50 -9.58 -6.02
N LEU A 141 13.44 -10.38 -5.90
CA LEU A 141 13.53 -11.84 -6.05
C LEU A 141 13.94 -12.23 -7.48
N GLY A 142 13.38 -11.59 -8.50
CA GLY A 142 13.74 -11.82 -9.90
C GLY A 142 15.20 -11.48 -10.19
N VAL A 143 15.59 -10.23 -9.90
CA VAL A 143 16.97 -9.75 -10.12
C VAL A 143 17.98 -10.54 -9.30
N GLY A 144 17.68 -10.79 -8.02
CA GLY A 144 18.53 -11.58 -7.13
C GLY A 144 18.75 -13.00 -7.64
N SER A 145 17.71 -13.63 -8.19
CA SER A 145 17.81 -14.99 -8.75
C SER A 145 18.70 -15.01 -10.00
N ILE A 146 18.50 -14.07 -10.92
CA ILE A 146 19.32 -13.95 -12.15
C ILE A 146 20.79 -13.71 -11.80
N LEU A 147 21.07 -12.79 -10.86
CA LEU A 147 22.42 -12.51 -10.40
C LEU A 147 23.06 -13.74 -9.76
N LEU A 148 22.34 -14.45 -8.89
CA LEU A 148 22.85 -15.63 -8.23
C LEU A 148 23.20 -16.74 -9.23
N ILE A 149 22.31 -17.02 -10.19
CA ILE A 149 22.54 -17.99 -11.27
C ILE A 149 23.78 -17.60 -12.08
N THR A 150 23.89 -16.33 -12.47
CA THR A 150 25.02 -15.82 -13.25
C THR A 150 26.34 -15.96 -12.49
N LEU A 151 26.37 -15.60 -11.20
CA LEU A 151 27.56 -15.74 -10.36
C LEU A 151 27.97 -17.20 -10.18
N ILE A 152 27.01 -18.12 -10.01
CA ILE A 152 27.31 -19.56 -9.92
C ILE A 152 27.94 -20.06 -11.23
N ILE A 153 27.42 -19.64 -12.40
CA ILE A 153 27.99 -20.02 -13.70
C ILE A 153 29.41 -19.47 -13.85
N LEU A 154 29.65 -18.20 -13.51
CA LEU A 154 30.97 -17.57 -13.59
C LEU A 154 31.98 -18.23 -12.64
N LEU A 155 31.56 -18.58 -11.42
CA LEU A 155 32.37 -19.29 -10.44
C LEU A 155 32.76 -20.67 -10.96
N LYS A 156 31.81 -21.43 -11.52
CA LYS A 156 32.08 -22.75 -12.12
C LYS A 156 33.02 -22.67 -13.32
N ARG A 157 33.03 -21.56 -14.06
CA ARG A 157 33.95 -21.30 -15.18
C ARG A 157 35.31 -20.76 -14.74
N GLY A 158 35.53 -20.53 -13.43
CA GLY A 158 36.78 -20.00 -12.90
C GLY A 158 37.06 -18.54 -13.27
N ILE A 159 36.05 -17.81 -13.77
CA ILE A 159 36.18 -16.39 -14.16
C ILE A 159 36.23 -15.50 -12.92
N ILE A 160 35.55 -15.92 -11.86
CA ILE A 160 35.54 -15.25 -10.55
C ILE A 160 35.94 -16.25 -9.47
N HIS A 161 36.52 -15.74 -8.38
CA HIS A 161 36.98 -16.50 -7.22
C HIS A 161 36.26 -16.06 -5.92
#